data_AF-A0A957ZG42-F1
#
_entry.id   AF-A0A957ZG42-F1
#
_cell.length_a   1.000
_cell.length_b   1.000
_cell.length_c   1.000
_cell.angle_alpha   90.00
_cell.angle_beta   90.00
_cell.angle_gamma   90.00
#
_symmetry.space_group_name_H-M   'P 1'
#
loop_
_entity.id
_entity.type
_entity.pdbx_description
1 polymer ?
#
loop_
_entity_poly.entity_id
_entity_poly.type
_entity_poly.pdbx_seq_one_letter_code
_entity_poly.pdbx_strand_id
1 'polypeptide(L)'
;MKIDSKTRNIILSTVVALIVLLIGVALWRQSRTAAPEAMSIDVTPQAGATVETTATPAASVTATLAPDTEEQTAASPSPDSCTNNAAFAGDVTLPDGAEVQPDTATVKTWRIRNTGTCTWSGDYQLRFAGGDQLGGPDSMAIGTEV
;
A
#
# COMPACT_ATOMS: atom_id res chain seq x y z
N MET A 1 54.90 -21.70 33.88
CA MET A 1 53.81 -22.55 33.32
C MET A 1 53.98 -22.59 31.81
N LYS A 2 54.41 -23.71 31.22
CA LYS A 2 54.77 -23.81 29.80
C LYS A 2 53.53 -24.29 29.03
N ILE A 3 52.91 -23.39 28.27
CA ILE A 3 51.75 -23.73 27.45
C ILE A 3 52.23 -24.70 26.36
N ASP A 4 51.73 -25.93 26.38
CA ASP A 4 52.06 -26.93 25.37
C ASP A 4 51.46 -26.56 24.01
N SER A 5 52.02 -27.12 22.94
CA SER A 5 51.61 -26.78 21.57
C SER A 5 50.15 -27.11 21.28
N LYS A 6 49.57 -28.10 21.98
CA LYS A 6 48.16 -28.49 21.80
C LYS A 6 47.24 -27.46 22.45
N THR A 7 47.58 -27.02 23.66
CA THR A 7 46.88 -25.93 24.37
C THR A 7 46.99 -24.61 23.61
N ARG A 8 48.15 -24.31 23.00
CA ARG A 8 48.32 -23.10 22.16
C ARG A 8 47.44 -23.14 20.90
N ASN A 9 47.34 -24.29 20.23
CA ASN A 9 46.49 -24.41 19.04
C ASN A 9 44.99 -24.34 19.37
N ILE A 10 44.57 -24.88 20.52
CA ILE A 10 43.20 -24.77 21.01
C ILE A 10 42.86 -23.29 21.30
N ILE A 11 43.74 -22.57 22.00
CA ILE A 11 43.54 -21.14 22.30
C ILE A 11 43.50 -20.31 21.02
N LEU A 12 44.38 -20.58 20.05
CA LEU A 12 44.38 -19.87 18.76
C LEU A 12 43.08 -20.12 17.99
N SER A 13 42.58 -21.36 17.96
CA SER A 13 41.33 -21.71 17.29
C SER A 13 40.11 -21.05 17.92
N THR A 14 40.01 -21.05 19.26
CA THR A 14 38.88 -20.42 19.96
C THR A 14 38.88 -18.90 19.81
N VAL A 15 40.05 -18.26 19.85
CA VAL A 15 40.17 -16.80 19.63
C VAL A 15 39.78 -16.44 18.20
N VAL A 16 40.24 -17.19 17.19
CA VAL A 16 39.87 -16.95 15.78
C VAL A 16 38.37 -17.15 15.57
N ALA A 17 37.78 -18.20 16.13
CA ALA A 17 36.34 -18.46 16.04
C ALA A 17 35.50 -17.32 16.67
N LEU A 18 35.92 -16.81 17.83
CA LEU A 18 35.25 -15.67 18.48
C LEU A 18 35.38 -14.38 17.66
N ILE A 19 36.53 -14.11 17.04
CA ILE A 19 36.73 -12.94 16.18
C ILE A 19 35.83 -13.01 14.94
N VAL A 20 35.74 -14.17 14.29
CA VAL A 20 34.86 -14.38 13.13
C VAL A 20 33.39 -14.20 13.52
N LEU A 21 32.99 -14.67 14.69
CA LEU A 21 31.62 -14.53 15.19
C LEU A 21 31.28 -13.06 15.50
N LEU A 22 32.20 -12.31 16.13
CA LEU A 22 32.03 -10.88 16.40
C LEU A 22 31.98 -10.03 15.12
N ILE A 23 32.83 -10.32 14.13
CA ILE A 23 32.81 -9.63 12.83
C ILE A 23 31.54 -9.96 12.05
N GLY A 24 31.09 -11.22 12.07
CA GLY A 24 29.84 -11.64 11.44
C GLY A 24 28.62 -10.91 12.03
N VAL A 25 28.54 -10.78 13.35
CA VAL A 25 27.46 -10.04 14.03
C VAL A 25 27.53 -8.53 13.73
N ALA A 26 28.72 -7.93 13.66
CA ALA A 26 28.88 -6.52 13.34
C ALA A 26 28.47 -6.21 11.89
N LEU A 27 28.95 -7.00 10.92
CA LEU A 27 28.59 -6.85 9.52
C LEU A 27 27.10 -7.11 9.26
N TRP A 28 26.47 -8.01 10.03
CA TRP A 28 25.03 -8.24 9.92
C TRP A 28 24.18 -7.08 10.48
N ARG A 29 24.69 -6.29 11.43
CA ARG A 29 24.00 -5.11 11.98
C ARG A 29 24.01 -3.91 11.03
N GLN A 30 25.07 -3.74 10.24
CA GLN A 30 25.20 -2.61 9.31
C GLN A 30 24.17 -2.66 8.18
N SER A 31 23.68 -3.83 7.80
CA SER A 31 22.81 -4.02 6.63
C SER A 31 21.34 -3.64 6.83
N ARG A 32 20.93 -3.06 7.98
CA ARG A 32 19.53 -2.65 8.25
C ARG A 32 19.30 -1.14 8.40
N THR A 33 20.05 -0.29 7.71
CA THR A 33 19.68 1.14 7.62
C THR A 33 19.81 1.64 6.19
N ALA A 34 18.77 1.40 5.39
CA ALA A 34 18.45 2.27 4.26
C ALA A 34 17.08 2.86 4.56
N ALA A 35 17.06 4.00 5.28
CA ALA A 35 15.91 4.88 5.24
C ALA A 35 15.80 5.41 3.81
N PRO A 36 14.61 5.44 3.18
CA PRO A 36 14.47 6.10 1.89
C PRO A 36 14.80 7.59 2.08
N GLU A 37 15.86 8.09 1.43
CA GLU A 37 16.02 9.52 1.22
C GLU A 37 14.84 9.97 0.38
N ALA A 38 13.84 10.55 1.05
CA ALA A 38 12.75 11.22 0.40
C ALA A 38 13.35 12.31 -0.49
N MET A 39 13.19 12.17 -1.80
CA MET A 39 13.40 13.26 -2.74
C MET A 39 12.45 14.39 -2.36
N SER A 40 12.99 15.40 -1.70
CA SER A 40 12.28 16.64 -1.40
C SER A 40 12.06 17.40 -2.70
N ILE A 41 10.85 17.34 -3.24
CA ILE A 41 10.41 18.26 -4.29
C ILE A 41 10.07 19.57 -3.58
N ASP A 42 10.91 20.58 -3.78
CA ASP A 42 10.68 21.95 -3.33
C ASP A 42 9.54 22.54 -4.16
N VAL A 43 8.29 22.35 -3.73
CA VAL A 43 7.12 23.00 -4.34
C VAL A 43 7.04 24.41 -3.79
N THR A 44 7.70 25.35 -4.46
CA THR A 44 7.50 26.77 -4.24
C THR A 44 6.01 27.09 -4.54
N PRO A 45 5.21 27.59 -3.57
CA PRO A 45 3.84 27.99 -3.87
C PRO A 45 3.88 29.26 -4.72
N GLN A 46 3.60 29.12 -6.02
CA GLN A 46 3.33 30.25 -6.90
C GLN A 46 1.96 30.83 -6.54
N ALA A 47 1.97 31.86 -5.69
CA ALA A 47 0.83 32.74 -5.48
C ALA A 47 0.50 33.46 -6.79
N GLY A 48 -0.64 33.13 -7.40
CA GLY A 48 -1.04 33.78 -8.65
C GLY A 48 -2.34 33.26 -9.22
N ALA A 49 -3.47 33.67 -8.63
CA ALA A 49 -4.65 34.20 -9.33
C ALA A 49 -5.82 34.28 -8.34
N THR A 50 -6.06 35.49 -7.83
CA THR A 50 -7.30 35.87 -7.15
C THR A 50 -8.44 35.75 -8.15
N VAL A 51 -9.34 34.79 -7.97
CA VAL A 51 -10.59 34.74 -8.73
C VAL A 51 -11.57 35.71 -8.07
N GLU A 52 -11.86 36.79 -8.77
CA GLU A 52 -12.72 37.89 -8.32
C GLU A 52 -14.19 37.44 -8.37
N THR A 53 -14.81 37.29 -7.20
CA THR A 53 -16.24 36.99 -7.07
C THR A 53 -17.06 38.19 -7.50
N THR A 54 -17.60 38.15 -8.72
CA THR A 54 -18.65 39.08 -9.14
C THR A 54 -19.99 38.62 -8.57
N ALA A 55 -20.47 39.29 -7.53
CA ALA A 55 -21.81 39.11 -6.99
C ALA A 55 -22.82 39.88 -7.86
N THR A 56 -23.59 39.15 -8.68
CA THR A 56 -24.73 39.67 -9.43
C THR A 56 -25.92 39.92 -8.47
N PRO A 57 -26.66 41.04 -8.59
CA PRO A 57 -27.69 41.42 -7.64
C PRO A 57 -28.93 40.54 -7.71
N ALA A 58 -29.52 40.34 -6.53
CA ALA A 58 -30.69 39.51 -6.25
C ALA A 58 -31.91 39.90 -7.11
N ALA A 59 -32.39 38.95 -7.91
CA ALA A 59 -33.72 38.99 -8.48
C ALA A 59 -34.75 38.62 -7.40
N SER A 60 -35.66 39.54 -7.13
CA SER A 60 -36.78 39.40 -6.20
C SER A 60 -37.79 38.38 -6.75
N VAL A 61 -37.94 37.23 -6.08
CA VAL A 61 -39.00 36.27 -6.42
C VAL A 61 -40.30 36.67 -5.73
N THR A 62 -41.29 37.02 -6.54
CA THR A 62 -42.67 37.23 -6.14
C THR A 62 -43.29 35.86 -5.84
N ALA A 63 -43.80 35.66 -4.64
CA ALA A 63 -44.54 34.44 -4.28
C ALA A 63 -45.92 34.46 -4.95
N THR A 64 -46.12 33.58 -5.93
CA THR A 64 -47.44 33.28 -6.51
C THR A 64 -47.88 31.91 -5.99
N LEU A 65 -49.05 31.88 -5.36
CA LEU A 65 -49.66 30.72 -4.72
C LEU A 65 -50.12 29.67 -5.75
N ALA A 66 -49.80 28.40 -5.41
CA ALA A 66 -50.20 27.06 -5.88
C ALA A 66 -51.36 26.89 -6.91
N PRO A 67 -51.38 25.79 -7.67
CA PRO A 67 -51.99 24.57 -7.12
C PRO A 67 -51.25 23.24 -7.43
N ASP A 68 -51.38 22.31 -6.48
CA ASP A 68 -51.35 20.84 -6.59
C ASP A 68 -50.44 20.21 -7.66
N THR A 69 -49.21 19.85 -7.26
CA THR A 69 -48.40 18.86 -7.96
C THR A 69 -48.37 17.62 -7.09
N GLU A 70 -48.95 16.55 -7.60
CA GLU A 70 -49.01 15.22 -7.01
C GLU A 70 -47.66 14.86 -6.37
N GLU A 71 -47.71 14.52 -5.08
CA GLU A 71 -46.59 14.01 -4.31
C GLU A 71 -46.23 12.63 -4.84
N GLN A 72 -45.48 12.60 -5.95
CA GLN A 72 -44.82 11.39 -6.41
C GLN A 72 -43.82 11.00 -5.33
N THR A 73 -44.26 10.09 -4.47
CA THR A 73 -43.38 9.29 -3.62
C THR A 73 -42.37 8.61 -4.54
N ALA A 74 -41.22 9.26 -4.76
CA ALA A 74 -40.06 8.62 -5.33
C ALA A 74 -39.64 7.57 -4.31
N ALA A 75 -40.01 6.31 -4.57
CA ALA A 75 -39.47 5.19 -3.85
C ALA A 75 -37.93 5.34 -3.85
N SER A 76 -37.36 5.44 -2.65
CA SER A 76 -35.91 5.37 -2.46
C SER A 76 -35.38 4.16 -3.24
N PRO A 77 -34.34 4.29 -4.09
CA PRO A 77 -33.75 3.13 -4.72
C PRO A 77 -33.27 2.18 -3.62
N SER A 78 -33.79 0.95 -3.61
CA SER A 78 -33.28 -0.12 -2.75
C SER A 78 -31.78 -0.29 -3.04
N PRO A 79 -30.91 -0.31 -2.04
CA PRO A 79 -29.47 -0.28 -2.25
C PRO A 79 -28.91 -1.67 -2.61
N ASP A 80 -29.43 -2.39 -3.62
CA ASP A 80 -29.00 -3.80 -3.83
C ASP A 80 -28.91 -4.29 -5.28
N SER A 81 -28.98 -3.42 -6.30
CA SER A 81 -28.81 -3.86 -7.71
C SER A 81 -27.59 -3.26 -8.39
N CYS A 82 -26.41 -3.44 -7.78
CA CYS A 82 -25.16 -3.19 -8.49
C CYS A 82 -24.52 -4.52 -8.93
N THR A 83 -23.74 -4.49 -10.01
CA THR A 83 -23.02 -5.65 -10.54
C THR A 83 -21.58 -5.57 -10.09
N ASN A 84 -21.13 -6.61 -9.39
CA ASN A 84 -19.73 -6.77 -9.01
C ASN A 84 -18.92 -7.24 -10.22
N ASN A 85 -17.89 -6.48 -10.58
CA ASN A 85 -16.94 -6.90 -11.59
C ASN A 85 -15.58 -6.22 -11.36
N ALA A 86 -14.53 -6.93 -11.73
CA ALA A 86 -13.15 -6.45 -11.64
C ALA A 86 -12.37 -6.95 -12.86
N ALA A 87 -11.50 -6.10 -13.38
CA ALA A 87 -10.55 -6.48 -14.42
C ALA A 87 -9.13 -6.34 -13.89
N PHE A 88 -8.31 -7.35 -14.13
CA PHE A 88 -6.88 -7.26 -13.92
C PHE A 88 -6.28 -6.25 -14.90
N ALA A 89 -5.56 -5.26 -14.39
CA ALA A 89 -4.92 -4.24 -15.21
C ALA A 89 -3.40 -4.45 -15.34
N GLY A 90 -2.80 -5.25 -14.46
CA GLY A 90 -1.40 -5.63 -14.56
C GLY A 90 -0.72 -5.80 -13.19
N ASP A 91 0.45 -6.43 -13.23
CA ASP A 91 1.38 -6.43 -12.12
C ASP A 91 2.03 -5.05 -12.00
N VAL A 92 2.10 -4.53 -10.77
CA VAL A 92 2.87 -3.33 -10.45
C VAL A 92 4.27 -3.72 -9.96
N THR A 93 4.36 -4.80 -9.18
CA THR A 93 5.62 -5.44 -8.80
C THR A 93 5.58 -6.91 -9.14
N LEU A 94 6.76 -7.52 -9.32
CA LEU A 94 6.93 -8.96 -9.59
C LEU A 94 6.02 -9.46 -10.74
N PRO A 95 6.26 -9.03 -11.99
CA PRO A 95 5.52 -9.53 -13.14
C PRO A 95 5.64 -11.05 -13.26
N ASP A 96 4.77 -11.67 -14.04
CA ASP A 96 4.83 -13.11 -14.28
C ASP A 96 6.21 -13.55 -14.77
N GLY A 97 6.73 -14.60 -14.13
CA GLY A 97 8.08 -15.11 -14.37
C GLY A 97 9.20 -14.33 -13.66
N ALA A 98 8.89 -13.33 -12.84
CA ALA A 98 9.89 -12.66 -12.01
C ALA A 98 10.60 -13.67 -11.09
N GLU A 99 11.93 -13.61 -11.10
CA GLU A 99 12.76 -14.42 -10.22
C GLU A 99 12.85 -13.76 -8.83
N VAL A 100 12.62 -14.56 -7.79
CA VAL A 100 12.75 -14.14 -6.40
C VAL A 100 13.76 -15.06 -5.73
N GLN A 101 14.77 -14.47 -5.07
CA GLN A 101 15.74 -15.25 -4.33
C GLN A 101 15.09 -15.94 -3.11
N PRO A 102 15.56 -17.13 -2.72
CA PRO A 102 15.09 -17.79 -1.51
C PRO A 102 15.18 -16.87 -0.28
N ASP A 103 14.25 -17.05 0.65
CA ASP A 103 14.19 -16.32 1.94
C ASP A 103 14.13 -14.79 1.82
N THR A 104 13.77 -14.27 0.64
CA THR A 104 13.63 -12.82 0.41
C THR A 104 12.21 -12.37 0.70
N ALA A 105 12.06 -11.44 1.63
CA ALA A 105 10.78 -10.76 1.86
C ALA A 105 10.40 -9.96 0.61
N THR A 106 9.21 -10.19 0.09
CA THR A 106 8.73 -9.56 -1.13
C THR A 106 7.33 -9.00 -0.96
N VAL A 107 7.04 -7.94 -1.72
CA VAL A 107 5.70 -7.34 -1.80
C VAL A 107 5.21 -7.48 -3.23
N LYS A 108 4.11 -8.21 -3.40
CA LYS A 108 3.38 -8.29 -4.67
C LYS A 108 2.28 -7.23 -4.69
N THR A 109 2.34 -6.36 -5.69
CA THR A 109 1.37 -5.28 -5.90
C THR A 109 0.72 -5.48 -7.27
N TRP A 110 -0.61 -5.45 -7.28
CA TRP A 110 -1.41 -5.53 -8.50
C TRP A 110 -2.18 -4.25 -8.73
N ARG A 111 -2.39 -3.91 -10.01
CA ARG A 111 -3.38 -2.91 -10.41
C ARG A 111 -4.65 -3.63 -10.85
N ILE A 112 -5.76 -3.29 -10.22
CA ILE A 112 -7.08 -3.85 -10.52
C ILE A 112 -8.02 -2.69 -10.82
N ARG A 113 -8.84 -2.84 -11.86
CA ARG A 113 -9.85 -1.86 -12.25
C ARG A 113 -11.23 -2.38 -11.87
N ASN A 114 -12.01 -1.51 -11.22
CA ASN A 114 -13.44 -1.75 -11.08
C ASN A 114 -14.13 -1.57 -12.44
N THR A 115 -14.72 -2.65 -12.94
CA THR A 115 -15.50 -2.67 -14.19
C THR A 115 -16.97 -2.97 -13.93
N GLY A 116 -17.36 -3.04 -12.65
CA GLY A 116 -18.73 -3.21 -12.20
C GLY A 116 -19.44 -1.87 -12.03
N THR A 117 -20.65 -1.95 -11.49
CA THR A 117 -21.42 -0.77 -11.09
C THR A 117 -21.44 -0.58 -9.57
N CYS A 118 -20.94 -1.55 -8.81
CA CYS A 118 -20.74 -1.42 -7.37
C CYS A 118 -19.50 -0.59 -7.07
N THR A 119 -19.62 0.45 -6.25
CA THR A 119 -18.44 1.11 -5.69
C THR A 119 -17.81 0.18 -4.66
N TRP A 120 -16.48 0.00 -4.72
CA TRP A 120 -15.78 -0.75 -3.69
C TRP A 120 -15.79 0.04 -2.38
N SER A 121 -16.56 -0.43 -1.39
CA SER A 121 -16.53 0.04 0.00
C SER A 121 -15.43 -0.69 0.78
N GLY A 122 -15.28 -0.36 2.08
CA GLY A 122 -14.32 -1.04 2.97
C GLY A 122 -14.56 -2.54 3.16
N ASP A 123 -15.68 -3.08 2.68
CA ASP A 123 -16.01 -4.50 2.78
C ASP A 123 -15.37 -5.34 1.67
N TYR A 124 -14.82 -4.71 0.63
CA TYR A 124 -14.20 -5.39 -0.51
C TYR A 124 -12.76 -5.80 -0.19
N GLN A 125 -12.47 -7.09 -0.39
CA GLN A 125 -11.18 -7.67 -0.07
C GLN A 125 -10.62 -8.46 -1.25
N LEU A 126 -9.32 -8.34 -1.47
CA LEU A 126 -8.54 -9.33 -2.19
C LEU A 126 -8.32 -10.53 -1.27
N ARG A 127 -8.60 -11.75 -1.75
CA ARG A 127 -8.48 -12.98 -0.97
C ARG A 127 -7.56 -13.99 -1.62
N PHE A 128 -6.80 -14.72 -0.80
CA PHE A 128 -6.02 -15.86 -1.25
C PHE A 128 -6.97 -16.93 -1.79
N ALA A 129 -6.83 -17.23 -3.09
CA ALA A 129 -7.69 -18.19 -3.78
C ALA A 129 -7.09 -19.60 -3.85
N GLY A 130 -5.76 -19.73 -3.68
CA GLY A 130 -5.03 -21.00 -3.73
C GLY A 130 -3.59 -20.85 -4.23
N GLY A 131 -2.85 -21.96 -4.23
CA GLY A 131 -1.41 -22.03 -4.53
C GLY A 131 -0.57 -22.19 -3.26
N ASP A 132 0.70 -21.83 -3.34
CA ASP A 132 1.61 -21.84 -2.19
C ASP A 132 1.47 -20.56 -1.37
N GLN A 133 1.34 -20.69 -0.05
CA GLN A 133 1.25 -19.55 0.86
C GLN A 133 2.65 -18.94 1.06
N LEU A 134 3.00 -17.93 0.26
CA LEU A 134 4.30 -17.24 0.30
C LEU A 134 4.43 -16.24 1.48
N GLY A 135 3.80 -16.54 2.63
CA GLY A 135 3.86 -15.71 3.84
C GLY A 135 2.94 -14.48 3.85
N GLY A 136 2.08 -14.31 2.84
CA GLY A 136 1.07 -13.25 2.80
C GLY A 136 -0.18 -13.56 3.65
N PRO A 137 -1.02 -12.56 3.94
CA PRO A 137 -2.29 -12.74 4.63
C PRO A 137 -3.34 -13.42 3.73
N ASP A 138 -4.34 -14.06 4.33
CA ASP A 138 -5.45 -14.70 3.59
C ASP A 138 -6.39 -13.70 2.92
N SER A 139 -6.40 -12.45 3.39
CA SER A 139 -7.17 -11.37 2.78
C SER A 139 -6.61 -9.98 3.09
N MET A 140 -6.82 -9.03 2.19
CA MET A 140 -6.55 -7.60 2.39
C MET A 140 -7.64 -6.72 1.76
N ALA A 141 -7.96 -5.58 2.37
CA ALA A 141 -8.92 -4.63 1.81
C ALA A 141 -8.38 -4.00 0.52
N ILE A 142 -9.25 -3.85 -0.48
CA ILE A 142 -8.90 -3.18 -1.74
C ILE A 142 -8.71 -1.67 -1.49
N GLY A 143 -7.64 -1.09 -2.02
CA GLY A 143 -7.34 0.35 -1.88
C GLY A 143 -6.47 0.71 -0.68
N THR A 144 -5.95 -0.28 0.06
CA THR A 144 -4.92 -0.08 1.07
C THR A 144 -3.54 -0.16 0.40
N GLU A 145 -2.77 0.92 0.39
CA GLU A 145 -1.31 0.84 0.18
C GLU A 145 -0.68 0.39 1.49
N VAL A 146 0.23 -0.59 1.43
CA VAL A 146 0.97 -1.12 2.61
C VAL A 146 2.40 -0.63 2.55
#